data_AF-A0A7Y5BY22-F1
#
_entry.id   AF-A0A7Y5BY22-F1
#
_cell.length_a   1.000
_cell.length_b   1.000
_cell.length_c   1.000
_cell.angle_alpha   90.00
_cell.angle_beta   90.00
_cell.angle_gamma   90.00
#
_symmetry.space_group_name_H-M   'P 1'
#
loop_
_entity.id
_entity.type
_entity.pdbx_description
1 polymer ?
#
loop_
_entity_poly.entity_id
_entity_poly.type
_entity_poly.pdbx_seq_one_letter_code
_entity_poly.pdbx_strand_id
1 'polypeptide(L)'
;MLYDILVTKIRNNQYTARVMNLPEIIVSGKNDRKVVEKARAEIAKVQANSTIIRVEVPALASESNDPWLRFAGIWEHDPDWEMFQTEIKHFRDSIDHQTGMENSS
;
A
#
# COMPACT_ATOMS: atom_id res chain seq x y z
N MET A 1 16.18 1.06 10.29
CA MET A 1 14.92 0.52 9.73
C MET A 1 13.90 0.40 10.85
N LEU A 2 12.63 0.66 10.56
CA LEU A 2 11.53 0.51 11.51
C LEU A 2 10.87 -0.86 11.28
N TYR A 3 10.46 -1.52 12.37
CA TYR A 3 9.78 -2.81 12.33
C TYR A 3 8.57 -2.75 13.25
N ASP A 4 7.43 -3.19 12.73
CA ASP A 4 6.23 -3.40 13.53
C ASP A 4 6.34 -4.73 14.26
N ILE A 5 6.18 -4.68 15.58
CA ILE A 5 6.26 -5.84 16.46
C ILE A 5 4.93 -5.97 17.19
N LEU A 6 4.23 -7.08 16.93
CA LEU A 6 3.03 -7.43 17.65
C LEU A 6 3.42 -8.07 18.98
N VAL A 7 3.11 -7.39 20.09
CA VAL A 7 3.30 -7.93 21.44
C VAL A 7 1.97 -8.45 21.97
N THR A 8 1.93 -9.71 22.36
CA THR A 8 0.75 -10.37 22.93
C THR A 8 1.02 -10.77 24.37
N LYS A 9 0.15 -10.37 25.30
CA LYS A 9 0.18 -10.86 26.68
C LYS A 9 -0.52 -12.20 26.76
N ILE A 10 0.19 -13.21 27.23
CA ILE A 10 -0.30 -14.55 27.54
C ILE A 10 -0.64 -14.63 29.04
N ARG A 11 -1.42 -15.64 29.44
CA ARG A 11 -1.66 -15.99 30.85
C ARG A 11 -0.32 -16.16 31.61
N ASN A 12 -0.34 -15.94 32.93
CA ASN A 12 0.82 -16.04 33.83
C ASN A 12 1.93 -15.00 33.61
N ASN A 13 1.58 -13.78 33.20
CA ASN A 13 2.54 -12.69 32.99
C ASN A 13 3.63 -13.03 31.97
N GLN A 14 3.30 -13.92 31.03
CA GLN A 14 4.14 -14.27 29.91
C GLN A 14 3.73 -13.43 28.71
N TYR A 15 4.70 -13.06 27.89
CA TYR A 15 4.52 -12.22 26.72
C TYR A 15 5.17 -12.92 25.54
N THR A 16 4.58 -12.74 24.37
CA THR A 16 5.16 -13.09 23.07
C THR A 16 5.29 -11.85 22.23
N ALA A 17 6.36 -11.76 21.45
CA ALA A 17 6.53 -10.76 20.42
C ALA A 17 6.74 -11.45 19.06
N ARG A 18 6.02 -11.00 18.04
CA ARG A 18 6.14 -11.44 16.65
C ARG A 18 6.45 -10.24 15.77
N VAL A 19 7.45 -10.36 14.90
CA VAL A 19 7.80 -9.30 13.95
C VAL A 19 6.93 -9.44 12.71
N MET A 20 6.19 -8.40 12.34
CA MET A 20 5.19 -8.47 11.26
C MET A 20 5.80 -8.75 9.89
N ASN A 21 6.98 -8.18 9.64
CA ASN A 21 7.69 -8.31 8.36
C ASN A 21 8.60 -9.55 8.30
N LEU A 22 8.80 -10.23 9.43
CA LEU A 22 9.69 -11.39 9.60
C LEU A 22 8.96 -12.43 10.48
N PRO A 23 7.94 -13.12 9.94
CA PRO A 23 7.04 -13.97 10.72
C PRO A 23 7.73 -15.14 11.41
N GLU A 24 8.93 -15.52 10.97
CA GLU A 24 9.80 -16.52 11.60
C GLU A 24 10.35 -16.07 12.96
N ILE A 25 10.43 -14.77 13.23
CA ILE A 25 10.91 -14.23 14.50
C ILE A 25 9.75 -14.15 15.49
N ILE A 26 9.68 -15.15 16.38
CA ILE A 26 8.74 -15.20 17.51
C ILE A 26 9.54 -15.43 18.79
N VAL A 27 9.40 -14.52 19.75
CA VAL A 27 10.14 -14.58 21.03
C VAL A 27 9.20 -14.48 22.22
N SER A 28 9.54 -15.21 23.29
CA SER A 28 8.76 -15.24 24.54
C SER A 28 9.55 -14.68 25.73
N GLY A 29 8.85 -14.09 26.70
CA GLY A 29 9.46 -13.44 27.87
C GLY A 29 8.46 -13.15 28.99
N LYS A 30 8.98 -12.66 30.12
CA LYS A 30 8.19 -12.41 31.35
C LYS A 30 7.62 -10.99 31.43
N ASN A 31 7.96 -10.13 30.48
CA ASN A 31 7.42 -8.78 30.33
C ASN A 31 7.59 -8.31 28.88
N ASP A 32 6.85 -7.27 28.54
CA ASP A 32 6.84 -6.55 27.27
C ASP A 32 8.24 -6.06 26.85
N ARG A 33 8.96 -5.36 27.73
CA ARG A 33 10.27 -4.79 27.41
C ARG A 33 11.28 -5.88 27.02
N LYS A 34 11.32 -6.99 27.76
CA LYS A 34 12.26 -8.09 27.48
C LYS A 34 11.93 -8.82 26.18
N VAL A 35 10.66 -8.94 25.80
CA VAL A 35 10.32 -9.57 24.51
C VAL A 35 10.69 -8.68 23.34
N VAL A 36 10.52 -7.36 23.47
CA VAL A 36 10.94 -6.41 22.43
C VAL A 36 12.47 -6.40 22.27
N GLU A 37 13.23 -6.40 23.38
CA GLU A 37 14.70 -6.49 23.31
C GLU A 37 15.18 -7.79 22.67
N LYS A 38 14.55 -8.92 23.01
CA LYS A 38 14.84 -10.20 22.34
C LYS A 38 14.53 -10.16 20.85
N ALA A 39 13.38 -9.61 20.47
CA ALA A 39 13.00 -9.48 19.06
C ALA A 39 14.01 -8.60 18.30
N ARG A 40 14.45 -7.48 18.90
CA ARG A 40 15.49 -6.61 18.35
C ARG A 40 16.80 -7.36 18.11
N ALA A 41 17.23 -8.18 19.06
CA ALA A 41 18.45 -8.97 18.93
C ALA A 41 18.36 -10.01 17.80
N GLU A 42 17.22 -10.69 17.66
CA GLU A 42 17.01 -11.64 16.56
C GLU A 42 16.94 -10.94 15.19
N ILE A 43 16.27 -9.77 15.10
CA ILE A 43 16.27 -8.96 13.87
C ILE A 43 17.71 -8.57 13.49
N ALA A 44 18.53 -8.13 14.46
CA ALA A 44 19.91 -7.75 14.21
C ALA A 44 20.76 -8.93 13.70
N LYS A 45 20.54 -10.14 14.23
CA LYS A 45 21.21 -11.36 13.73
C LYS A 45 20.81 -11.68 12.30
N VAL A 46 19.53 -11.60 11.98
CA VAL A 46 19.07 -11.84 10.60
C VAL A 46 19.69 -10.82 9.66
N GLN A 47 19.65 -9.53 10.01
CA GLN A 47 20.25 -8.47 9.20
C GLN A 47 21.76 -8.63 9.01
N ALA A 48 22.50 -9.04 10.05
CA ALA A 48 23.94 -9.23 9.96
C ALA A 48 24.33 -10.38 9.01
N ASN A 49 23.45 -11.37 8.83
CA ASN A 49 23.71 -12.57 8.04
C ASN A 49 22.93 -12.62 6.73
N SER A 50 22.14 -11.61 6.40
CA SER A 50 21.23 -11.63 5.26
C SER A 50 21.46 -10.43 4.35
N THR A 51 21.29 -10.66 3.04
CA THR A 51 21.26 -9.61 2.03
C THR A 51 19.91 -9.63 1.34
N ILE A 52 19.31 -8.46 1.16
CA ILE A 52 18.07 -8.32 0.40
C ILE A 52 18.43 -8.35 -1.09
N ILE A 53 17.95 -9.35 -1.81
CA ILE A 53 18.08 -9.46 -3.26
C ILE A 53 16.71 -9.21 -3.87
N ARG A 54 16.62 -8.24 -4.79
CA ARG A 54 15.41 -8.04 -5.60
C ARG A 54 15.50 -8.96 -6.81
N VAL A 55 14.51 -9.81 -6.97
CA VAL A 55 14.39 -10.71 -8.13
C VAL A 55 13.14 -10.29 -8.88
N GLU A 56 13.31 -9.98 -10.16
CA GLU A 56 12.19 -9.81 -11.08
C GLU A 56 11.76 -11.20 -11.52
N VAL A 57 10.52 -11.58 -11.18
CA VAL A 57 9.92 -12.82 -11.62
C VAL A 57 9.00 -12.46 -12.78
N PRO A 58 9.16 -13.09 -13.96
CA PRO A 58 8.24 -12.84 -15.07
C PRO A 58 6.83 -13.15 -14.58
N ALA A 59 5.91 -12.21 -14.79
CA ALA A 59 4.51 -12.48 -14.55
C ALA A 59 4.16 -13.73 -15.35
N LEU A 60 3.62 -14.77 -14.68
CA LEU A 60 2.83 -15.75 -15.41
C LEU A 60 1.83 -14.92 -16.21
N ALA A 61 1.81 -15.10 -17.52
CA ALA A 61 0.85 -14.42 -18.38
C ALA A 61 -0.55 -14.91 -17.99
N SER A 62 -1.08 -14.40 -16.88
CA SER A 62 -2.49 -14.37 -16.59
C SER A 62 -3.04 -13.52 -17.71
N GLU A 63 -3.73 -14.16 -18.66
CA GLU A 63 -4.66 -13.48 -19.55
C GLU A 63 -5.33 -12.40 -18.71
N SER A 64 -5.09 -11.14 -19.10
CA SER A 64 -5.42 -9.98 -18.29
C SER A 64 -6.92 -9.99 -18.07
N ASN A 65 -7.35 -10.57 -16.96
CA ASN A 65 -8.75 -10.61 -16.53
C ASN A 65 -9.12 -9.26 -15.89
N ASP A 66 -8.49 -8.18 -16.38
CA ASP A 66 -8.76 -6.82 -15.96
C ASP A 66 -10.16 -6.47 -16.47
N PRO A 67 -11.16 -6.30 -15.57
CA PRO A 67 -12.52 -5.99 -15.97
C PRO A 67 -12.63 -4.66 -16.72
N TRP A 68 -11.58 -3.83 -16.72
CA TRP A 68 -11.53 -2.56 -17.43
C TRP A 68 -11.15 -2.71 -18.91
N LEU A 69 -10.47 -3.80 -19.30
CA LEU A 69 -10.10 -4.01 -20.71
C LEU A 69 -11.31 -4.16 -21.63
N ARG A 70 -12.44 -4.68 -21.13
CA ARG A 70 -13.69 -4.76 -21.91
C ARG A 70 -14.27 -3.40 -22.28
N PHE A 71 -13.81 -2.33 -21.62
CA PHE A 71 -14.25 -0.96 -21.86
C PHE A 71 -13.21 -0.13 -22.62
N ALA A 72 -12.06 -0.71 -22.99
CA ALA A 72 -11.08 -0.01 -23.80
C ALA A 72 -11.68 0.28 -25.19
N GLY A 73 -11.66 1.56 -25.60
CA GLY A 73 -12.15 1.97 -26.92
C GLY A 73 -13.67 2.06 -27.08
N ILE A 74 -14.46 1.98 -26.00
CA ILE A 74 -15.94 1.99 -26.12
C ILE A 74 -16.51 3.26 -26.76
N TRP A 75 -15.75 4.36 -26.80
CA TRP A 75 -16.14 5.62 -27.43
C TRP A 75 -15.38 5.91 -28.74
N GLU A 76 -14.55 4.97 -29.24
CA GLU A 76 -13.71 5.20 -30.43
C GLU A 76 -14.52 5.56 -31.69
N HIS A 77 -15.76 5.07 -31.77
CA HIS A 77 -16.65 5.31 -32.90
C HIS A 77 -17.93 6.05 -32.50
N ASP A 78 -17.98 6.61 -31.29
CA ASP A 78 -19.13 7.39 -30.86
C ASP A 78 -19.10 8.76 -31.56
N PRO A 79 -20.09 9.07 -32.44
CA PRO A 79 -20.10 10.30 -33.21
C PRO A 79 -20.31 11.56 -32.34
N ASP A 80 -20.85 11.39 -31.13
CA ASP A 80 -21.17 12.48 -30.21
C ASP A 80 -20.06 12.71 -29.18
N TRP A 81 -18.99 11.90 -29.19
CA TRP A 81 -17.89 11.98 -28.23
C TRP A 81 -17.24 13.36 -28.17
N GLU A 82 -16.97 13.96 -29.34
CA GLU A 82 -16.36 15.29 -29.43
C GLU A 82 -17.28 16.38 -28.86
N MET A 83 -18.60 16.27 -29.07
CA MET A 83 -19.58 17.19 -28.52
C MET A 83 -19.63 17.06 -26.99
N PHE A 84 -19.65 15.83 -26.47
CA PHE A 84 -19.60 15.56 -25.04
C PHE A 84 -18.35 16.13 -24.37
N GLN A 85 -17.16 15.96 -24.97
CA GLN A 85 -15.92 16.55 -24.47
C GLN A 85 -15.98 18.09 -24.43
N THR A 86 -16.57 18.69 -25.47
CA THR A 86 -16.73 20.14 -25.58
C THR A 86 -17.63 20.70 -24.47
N GLU A 87 -18.77 20.06 -24.21
CA GLU A 87 -19.69 20.46 -23.14
C GLU A 87 -19.07 20.31 -21.75
N ILE A 88 -18.32 19.22 -21.50
CA ILE A 88 -17.56 19.06 -20.25
C ILE A 88 -16.55 20.19 -20.06
N LYS A 89 -15.85 20.57 -21.13
CA LYS A 89 -14.87 21.66 -21.07
C LYS A 89 -15.55 22.99 -20.73
N HIS A 90 -16.65 23.33 -21.42
CA HIS A 90 -17.41 24.54 -21.11
C HIS A 90 -17.92 24.57 -19.67
N PHE A 91 -18.40 23.44 -19.16
CA PHE A 91 -18.82 23.32 -17.78
C PHE A 91 -17.66 23.59 -16.80
N ARG A 92 -16.48 22.97 -17.01
CA ARG A 92 -15.29 23.20 -16.18
C ARG A 92 -14.83 24.66 -16.23
N ASP A 93 -14.75 25.23 -17.42
CA ASP A 93 -14.36 26.63 -17.61
C ASP A 93 -15.31 27.56 -16.83
N SER A 94 -16.62 27.29 -16.84
CA SER A 94 -17.59 28.12 -16.10
C SER A 94 -17.42 28.04 -14.58
N ILE A 95 -17.11 26.87 -14.03
CA ILE A 95 -16.78 26.69 -12.61
C ILE A 95 -15.49 27.44 -12.25
N ASP A 96 -14.46 27.32 -13.08
CA ASP A 96 -13.16 27.96 -12.83
C ASP A 96 -13.29 29.49 -12.88
N HIS A 97 -14.11 30.04 -13.79
CA HIS A 97 -14.40 31.48 -13.84
C HIS A 97 -15.21 31.96 -12.63
N GLN A 98 -16.18 31.19 -12.14
CA GLN A 98 -16.92 31.53 -10.92
C GLN A 98 -16.00 31.51 -9.68
N THR A 99 -15.19 30.47 -9.54
CA THR A 99 -14.28 30.29 -8.39
C THR A 99 -13.12 31.30 -8.40
N GLY A 100 -12.69 31.77 -9.57
CA GLY A 100 -11.67 32.82 -9.71
C GLY A 100 -12.16 34.23 -9.34
N MET A 101 -13.44 34.53 -9.55
CA MET A 101 -14.05 35.82 -9.18
C MET A 101 -14.33 35.93 -7.67
N GLU A 102 -14.64 34.83 -6.98
CA GLU A 102 -14.83 34.82 -5.52
C GLU A 102 -13.51 35.03 -4.74
N ASN A 103 -12.37 34.66 -5.30
CA ASN A 103 -11.05 34.79 -4.64
C ASN A 103 -10.33 36.13 -4.93
N SER A 104 -10.94 37.04 -5.69
CA SER A 104 -10.36 38.34 -6.07
C SER A 104 -11.12 39.56 -5.51
N SER A 105 -12.05 39.35 -4.58
CA SER A 105 -12.78 40.42 -3.85
C SER A 105 -12.44 40.43 -2.36
#